data_AF-A0A7H8QJR8-F1
#
_entry.id   AF-A0A7H8QJR8-F1
#
_cell.length_a   1.000
_cell.length_b   1.000
_cell.length_c   1.000
_cell.angle_alpha   90.00
_cell.angle_beta   90.00
_cell.angle_gamma   90.00
#
_symmetry.space_group_name_H-M   'P 1'
#
loop_
_entity.id
_entity.type
_entity.pdbx_description
1 polymer ?
#
loop_
_entity_poly.entity_id
_entity_poly.type
_entity_poly.pdbx_seq_one_letter_code
_entity_poly.pdbx_strand_id
1 'polypeptide(L)'
;MAAVNEGQIKVLEQTRQRLLQLTHSLGSLTGSLQQSDPLPSWNSLQSQASIISNNLINISTQISEHHELLSSLVAYPAPSFPGTTQQGVLEQLLRTKLDPRVQDWVEKGLKAGTKSAEENKGLSEAELEELWAWAPIEANQEARRRNWGGNYTLEERETGIQNVITGLSRQLDDDDESEESDEEEEDEDEAAEDKMEIVGVHRRPGSSGVEFDITSEKHRAPGAFSPAMPLTDVFRYMMTGAKPGSDVK
;
A
#
# COMPACT_ATOMS: atom_id res chain seq x y z
N MET A 1 17.61 39.81 -10.12
CA MET A 1 16.83 38.56 -10.07
C MET A 1 17.72 37.49 -10.68
N ALA A 2 18.13 36.49 -9.90
CA ALA A 2 18.96 35.41 -10.44
C ALA A 2 18.15 34.65 -11.49
N ALA A 3 18.71 34.46 -12.68
CA ALA A 3 18.08 33.65 -13.70
C ALA A 3 18.01 32.19 -13.19
N VAL A 4 16.85 31.56 -13.34
CA VAL A 4 16.65 30.15 -12.98
C VAL A 4 17.59 29.28 -13.80
N ASN A 5 18.33 28.39 -13.15
CA ASN A 5 19.28 27.49 -13.80
C ASN A 5 18.52 26.37 -14.56
N GLU A 6 19.09 25.84 -15.65
CA GLU A 6 18.52 24.74 -16.44
C GLU A 6 18.19 23.51 -15.58
N GLY A 7 19.02 23.20 -14.58
CA GLY A 7 18.74 22.12 -13.62
C GLY A 7 17.48 22.37 -12.78
N GLN A 8 17.23 23.63 -12.39
CA GLN A 8 16.04 23.98 -11.62
C GLN A 8 14.77 23.90 -12.48
N ILE A 9 14.87 24.25 -13.77
CA ILE A 9 13.79 24.09 -14.74
C ILE A 9 13.43 22.60 -14.92
N LYS A 10 14.43 21.71 -14.98
CA LYS A 10 14.20 20.26 -15.08
C LYS A 10 13.43 19.72 -13.88
N VAL A 11 13.77 20.16 -12.67
CA VAL A 11 13.05 19.80 -11.44
C VAL A 11 11.60 20.27 -11.50
N LEU A 12 11.37 21.52 -11.90
CA LEU A 12 10.01 22.05 -12.04
C LEU A 12 9.20 21.25 -13.08
N GLU A 13 9.79 20.92 -14.22
CA GLU A 13 9.12 20.10 -15.24
C GLU A 13 8.83 18.69 -14.74
N GLN A 14 9.73 18.09 -13.97
CA GLN A 14 9.51 16.78 -13.34
C GLN A 14 8.34 16.82 -12.36
N THR A 15 8.27 17.84 -11.48
CA THR A 15 7.15 18.02 -10.56
C THR A 15 5.83 18.24 -11.33
N ARG A 16 5.86 19.01 -12.42
CA ARG A 16 4.70 19.22 -13.31
C ARG A 16 4.20 17.90 -13.89
N GLN A 17 5.10 17.05 -14.40
CA GLN A 17 4.74 15.76 -14.98
C GLN A 17 4.06 14.83 -13.95
N ARG A 18 4.52 14.82 -12.70
CA ARG A 18 3.87 14.03 -11.64
C ARG A 18 2.50 14.57 -11.25
N LEU A 19 2.35 15.89 -11.13
CA LEU A 19 1.05 16.51 -10.88
C LEU A 19 0.05 16.23 -12.01
N LEU A 20 0.51 16.20 -13.26
CA LEU A 20 -0.30 15.78 -14.40
C LEU A 20 -0.72 14.32 -14.31
N GLN A 21 0.20 13.43 -13.94
CA GLN A 21 -0.11 12.00 -13.74
C GLN A 21 -1.19 11.81 -12.66
N LEU A 22 -1.10 12.53 -11.54
CA LEU A 22 -2.12 12.53 -10.49
C LEU A 22 -3.47 13.03 -11.02
N THR A 23 -3.45 14.16 -11.75
CA THR A 23 -4.67 14.74 -12.34
C THR A 23 -5.36 13.76 -13.29
N HIS A 24 -4.58 13.05 -14.12
CA HIS A 24 -5.12 12.03 -15.00
C HIS A 24 -5.73 10.85 -14.22
N SER A 25 -5.06 10.38 -13.16
CA SER A 25 -5.59 9.31 -12.31
C SER A 25 -6.91 9.69 -11.60
N LEU A 26 -7.02 10.94 -11.12
CA LEU A 26 -8.26 11.47 -10.53
C LEU A 26 -9.36 11.65 -11.58
N GLY A 27 -9.01 12.11 -12.78
CA GLY A 27 -9.93 12.22 -13.90
C GLY A 27 -10.48 10.85 -14.31
N SER A 28 -9.63 9.83 -14.37
CA SER A 28 -10.03 8.45 -14.65
C SER A 28 -10.97 7.89 -13.57
N LEU A 29 -10.68 8.11 -12.29
CA LEU A 29 -11.57 7.73 -11.18
C LEU A 29 -12.93 8.44 -11.28
N THR A 30 -12.91 9.75 -11.55
CA THR A 30 -14.13 10.56 -11.70
C THR A 30 -14.97 10.07 -12.88
N GLY A 31 -14.35 9.81 -14.02
CA GLY A 31 -15.01 9.25 -15.20
C GLY A 31 -15.58 7.86 -14.91
N SER A 32 -14.81 6.99 -14.27
CA SER A 32 -15.27 5.66 -13.86
C SER A 32 -16.49 5.74 -12.95
N LEU A 33 -16.53 6.69 -12.01
CA LEU A 33 -17.64 6.87 -11.07
C LEU A 33 -18.88 7.47 -11.75
N GLN A 34 -18.69 8.40 -12.69
CA GLN A 34 -19.80 9.04 -13.40
C GLN A 34 -20.43 8.14 -14.47
N GLN A 35 -19.66 7.20 -15.02
CA GLN A 35 -20.08 6.40 -16.17
C GLN A 35 -20.58 5.00 -15.78
N SER A 36 -20.35 4.55 -14.54
CA SER A 36 -20.86 3.28 -14.04
C SER A 36 -22.13 3.47 -13.21
N ASP A 37 -23.24 2.97 -13.75
CA ASP A 37 -24.48 2.70 -13.01
C ASP A 37 -24.84 1.21 -13.25
N PRO A 38 -24.66 0.30 -12.27
CA PRO A 38 -24.33 0.54 -10.86
C PRO A 38 -22.87 0.93 -10.62
N LEU A 39 -22.58 1.38 -9.39
CA LEU A 39 -21.24 1.74 -8.90
C LEU A 39 -20.17 0.70 -9.30
N PRO A 40 -18.92 1.13 -9.55
CA PRO A 40 -17.86 0.24 -9.98
C PRO A 40 -17.54 -0.78 -8.87
N SER A 41 -17.01 -1.94 -9.26
CA SER A 41 -16.65 -2.98 -8.30
C SER A 41 -15.61 -2.47 -7.28
N TRP A 42 -15.71 -2.95 -6.04
CA TRP A 42 -14.81 -2.55 -4.95
C TRP A 42 -13.33 -2.74 -5.31
N ASN A 43 -12.99 -3.86 -5.96
CA ASN A 43 -11.61 -4.13 -6.40
C ASN A 43 -11.09 -3.06 -7.39
N SER A 44 -11.96 -2.58 -8.29
CA SER A 44 -11.63 -1.50 -9.21
C SER A 44 -11.36 -0.20 -8.45
N LEU A 45 -12.25 0.17 -7.51
CA LEU A 45 -12.07 1.35 -6.67
C LEU A 45 -10.78 1.28 -5.83
N GLN A 46 -10.53 0.13 -5.19
CA GLN A 46 -9.34 -0.09 -4.37
C GLN A 46 -8.06 0.02 -5.20
N SER A 47 -8.02 -0.55 -6.40
CA SER A 47 -6.85 -0.44 -7.28
C SER A 47 -6.60 1.01 -7.71
N GLN A 48 -7.65 1.76 -8.08
CA GLN A 48 -7.53 3.18 -8.41
C GLN A 48 -7.08 4.02 -7.21
N ALA A 49 -7.62 3.75 -6.01
CA ALA A 49 -7.20 4.40 -4.77
C ALA A 49 -5.73 4.12 -4.43
N SER A 50 -5.26 2.88 -4.64
CA SER A 50 -3.86 2.50 -4.47
C SER A 50 -2.95 3.25 -5.44
N ILE A 51 -3.34 3.38 -6.71
CA ILE A 51 -2.60 4.15 -7.72
C ILE A 51 -2.49 5.63 -7.30
N ILE A 52 -3.60 6.23 -6.87
CA ILE A 52 -3.63 7.62 -6.40
C ILE A 52 -2.73 7.79 -5.17
N SER A 53 -2.79 6.86 -4.20
CA SER A 53 -1.95 6.88 -3.01
C SER A 53 -0.46 6.84 -3.37
N ASN A 54 -0.06 5.95 -4.27
CA ASN A 54 1.33 5.85 -4.73
C ASN A 54 1.78 7.14 -5.45
N ASN A 55 0.92 7.72 -6.28
CA ASN A 55 1.21 9.00 -6.94
C ASN A 55 1.37 10.14 -5.93
N LEU A 56 0.54 10.19 -4.88
CA LEU A 56 0.63 11.20 -3.82
C LEU A 56 1.93 11.05 -3.01
N ILE A 57 2.31 9.82 -2.65
CA ILE A 57 3.58 9.55 -1.97
C ILE A 57 4.75 10.01 -2.84
N ASN A 58 4.76 9.65 -4.12
CA ASN A 58 5.81 10.05 -5.06
C ASN A 58 5.91 11.57 -5.25
N ILE A 59 4.79 12.29 -5.24
CA ILE A 59 4.79 13.76 -5.31
C ILE A 59 5.32 14.35 -4.01
N SER A 60 4.89 13.81 -2.86
CA SER A 60 5.34 14.27 -1.54
C SER A 60 6.84 14.11 -1.37
N THR A 61 7.42 12.97 -1.79
CA THR A 61 8.87 12.74 -1.73
C THR A 61 9.61 13.72 -2.62
N GLN A 62 9.18 13.91 -3.89
CA GLN A 62 9.82 14.85 -4.80
C GLN A 62 9.76 16.32 -4.32
N ILE A 63 8.63 16.75 -3.79
CA ILE A 63 8.51 18.12 -3.24
C ILE A 63 9.41 18.28 -2.01
N SER A 64 9.52 17.25 -1.18
CA SER A 64 10.38 17.26 0.01
C SER A 64 11.87 17.29 -0.35
N GLU A 65 12.29 16.49 -1.33
CA GLU A 65 13.66 16.46 -1.86
C GLU A 65 14.10 17.81 -2.43
N HIS A 66 13.18 18.55 -3.04
CA HIS A 66 13.45 19.85 -3.67
C HIS A 66 12.88 21.06 -2.91
N HIS A 67 12.57 20.91 -1.62
CA HIS A 67 11.93 21.94 -0.81
C HIS A 67 12.73 23.25 -0.76
N GLU A 68 14.05 23.20 -0.64
CA GLU A 68 14.92 24.39 -0.60
C GLU A 68 14.80 25.23 -1.88
N LEU A 69 14.79 24.56 -3.04
CA LEU A 69 14.61 25.21 -4.33
C LEU A 69 13.21 25.82 -4.43
N LEU A 70 12.17 25.05 -4.12
CA LEU A 70 10.77 25.47 -4.27
C LEU A 70 10.40 26.62 -3.34
N SER A 71 10.93 26.64 -2.11
CA SER A 71 10.71 27.71 -1.14
C SER A 71 11.43 29.01 -1.50
N SER A 72 12.55 28.93 -2.23
CA SER A 72 13.27 30.12 -2.72
C SER A 72 12.62 30.77 -3.95
N LEU A 73 11.76 30.02 -4.66
CA LEU A 73 11.16 30.45 -5.91
C LEU A 73 9.87 31.24 -5.65
N VAL A 74 9.70 32.37 -6.34
CA VAL A 74 8.49 33.18 -6.29
C VAL A 74 7.83 33.21 -7.67
N ALA A 75 6.59 32.76 -7.74
CA ALA A 75 5.80 32.80 -8.98
C ALA A 75 5.16 34.18 -9.18
N TYR A 76 5.32 34.75 -10.38
CA TYR A 76 4.66 35.99 -10.80
C TYR A 76 4.16 35.84 -12.25
N PRO A 77 3.08 36.55 -12.65
CA PRO A 77 2.58 36.48 -14.01
C PRO A 77 3.59 37.03 -15.01
N ALA A 78 3.69 36.38 -16.18
CA ALA A 78 4.49 36.90 -17.28
C ALA A 78 3.91 38.24 -17.80
N PRO A 79 4.73 39.13 -18.39
CA PRO A 79 4.24 40.37 -19.01
C PRO A 79 3.22 40.17 -20.13
N SER A 80 3.16 38.97 -20.71
CA SER A 80 2.20 38.57 -21.73
C SER A 80 0.83 38.17 -21.17
N PHE A 81 0.70 38.00 -19.85
CA PHE A 81 -0.56 37.60 -19.22
C PHE A 81 -1.54 38.80 -19.16
N PRO A 82 -2.82 38.63 -19.54
CA PRO A 82 -3.79 39.72 -19.54
C PRO A 82 -4.28 40.05 -18.12
N GLY A 83 -3.47 40.82 -17.37
CA GLY A 83 -3.73 41.16 -15.97
C GLY A 83 -5.04 41.91 -15.73
N THR A 84 -5.47 42.75 -16.67
CA THR A 84 -6.67 43.60 -16.50
C THR A 84 -7.99 42.85 -16.68
N THR A 85 -8.03 41.84 -17.55
CA THR A 85 -9.28 41.12 -17.87
C THR A 85 -9.44 39.82 -17.09
N GLN A 86 -8.34 39.19 -16.69
CA GLN A 86 -8.33 37.88 -16.04
C GLN A 86 -7.71 37.89 -14.64
N GLN A 87 -7.76 39.03 -13.94
CA GLN A 87 -7.23 39.16 -12.58
C GLN A 87 -7.80 38.09 -11.63
N GLY A 88 -9.12 37.83 -11.68
CA GLY A 88 -9.73 36.83 -10.79
C GLY A 88 -9.22 35.40 -11.00
N VAL A 89 -8.86 35.03 -12.24
CA VAL A 89 -8.25 33.73 -12.53
C VAL A 89 -6.83 33.67 -12.00
N LEU A 90 -6.08 34.76 -12.13
CA LEU A 90 -4.72 34.87 -11.61
C LEU A 90 -4.69 34.73 -10.08
N GLU A 91 -5.59 35.43 -9.39
CA GLU A 91 -5.73 35.35 -7.94
C GLU A 91 -6.05 33.93 -7.48
N GLN A 92 -6.90 33.20 -8.21
CA GLN A 92 -7.23 31.82 -7.89
C GLN A 92 -6.07 30.86 -8.19
N LEU A 93 -5.29 31.09 -9.25
CA LEU A 93 -4.15 30.25 -9.62
C LEU A 93 -2.96 30.42 -8.66
N LEU A 94 -2.68 31.66 -8.25
CA LEU A 94 -1.59 31.99 -7.32
C LEU A 94 -2.03 31.95 -5.85
N ARG A 95 -3.23 31.45 -5.56
CA ARG A 95 -3.75 31.34 -4.20
C ARG A 95 -2.92 30.33 -3.40
N THR A 96 -2.29 30.81 -2.34
CA THR A 96 -1.60 29.96 -1.34
C THR A 96 -2.48 29.63 -0.13
N LYS A 97 -3.64 30.29 0.00
CA LYS A 97 -4.60 30.00 1.08
C LYS A 97 -5.23 28.62 0.87
N LEU A 98 -5.12 27.80 1.91
CA LEU A 98 -5.74 26.49 2.00
C LEU A 98 -7.27 26.56 1.79
N ASP A 99 -7.87 25.44 1.41
CA ASP A 99 -9.33 25.28 1.38
C ASP A 99 -9.88 25.38 2.81
N PRO A 100 -10.95 26.16 3.07
CA PRO A 100 -11.60 26.25 4.38
C PRO A 100 -11.83 24.89 5.06
N ARG A 101 -12.22 23.85 4.30
CA ARG A 101 -12.46 22.52 4.86
C ARG A 101 -11.18 21.89 5.44
N VAL A 102 -10.05 22.09 4.78
CA VAL A 102 -8.77 21.57 5.24
C VAL A 102 -8.23 22.44 6.38
N GLN A 103 -8.47 23.75 6.35
CA GLN A 103 -8.15 24.63 7.49
C GLN A 103 -8.89 24.20 8.76
N ASP A 104 -10.20 23.95 8.69
CA ASP A 104 -10.98 23.44 9.83
C ASP A 104 -10.42 22.12 10.37
N TRP A 105 -9.95 21.24 9.48
CA TRP A 105 -9.34 19.96 9.86
C TRP A 105 -7.99 20.16 10.56
N VAL A 106 -7.15 21.07 10.07
CA VAL A 106 -5.88 21.43 10.72
C VAL A 106 -6.15 22.04 12.11
N GLU A 107 -7.11 22.94 12.23
CA GLU A 107 -7.49 23.53 13.52
C GLU A 107 -8.03 22.49 14.51
N LYS A 108 -8.83 21.53 14.04
CA LYS A 108 -9.29 20.39 14.85
C LYS A 108 -8.12 19.51 15.27
N GLY A 109 -7.17 19.23 14.37
CA GLY A 109 -5.96 18.48 14.64
C GLY A 109 -5.10 19.14 15.71
N LEU A 110 -4.88 20.46 15.62
CA LEU A 110 -4.12 21.23 16.61
C LEU A 110 -4.81 21.24 17.98
N LYS A 111 -6.14 21.41 18.01
CA LYS A 111 -6.93 21.34 19.27
C LYS A 111 -6.90 19.93 19.88
N ALA A 112 -6.90 18.89 19.07
CA ALA A 112 -6.77 17.52 19.55
C ALA A 112 -5.35 17.23 20.06
N GLY A 113 -4.32 17.69 19.35
CA GLY A 113 -2.92 17.53 19.74
C GLY A 113 -2.58 18.26 21.04
N THR A 114 -3.05 19.49 21.22
CA THR A 114 -2.84 20.26 22.47
C THR A 114 -3.53 19.64 23.67
N LYS A 115 -4.79 19.21 23.54
CA LYS A 115 -5.49 18.46 24.61
C LYS A 115 -4.77 17.16 24.95
N SER A 116 -4.34 16.41 23.93
CA SER A 116 -3.57 15.19 24.08
C SER A 116 -2.24 15.45 24.79
N ALA A 117 -1.55 16.57 24.50
CA ALA A 117 -0.31 16.94 25.18
C ALA A 117 -0.52 17.34 26.64
N GLU A 118 -1.65 17.97 26.97
CA GLU A 118 -2.02 18.33 28.35
C GLU A 118 -2.46 17.10 29.18
N GLU A 119 -3.10 16.12 28.54
CA GLU A 119 -3.61 14.89 29.18
C GLU A 119 -2.57 13.75 29.23
N ASN A 120 -1.58 13.72 28.32
CA ASN A 120 -0.65 12.60 28.20
C ASN A 120 0.55 12.67 29.16
N LYS A 121 0.61 11.66 30.03
CA LYS A 121 1.82 11.09 30.65
C LYS A 121 2.54 10.10 29.70
N GLY A 122 2.55 10.40 28.40
CA GLY A 122 3.08 9.51 27.35
C GLY A 122 4.61 9.52 27.27
N LEU A 123 5.14 8.73 26.34
CA LEU A 123 6.57 8.77 25.97
C LEU A 123 6.88 10.15 25.35
N SER A 124 8.11 10.61 25.52
CA SER A 124 8.59 11.81 24.82
C SER A 124 8.63 11.57 23.31
N GLU A 125 8.59 12.65 22.51
CA GLU A 125 8.65 12.57 21.03
C GLU A 125 9.87 11.77 20.56
N ALA A 126 11.03 11.95 21.20
CA ALA A 126 12.25 11.22 20.89
C ALA A 126 12.16 9.71 21.21
N GLU A 127 11.55 9.33 22.35
CA GLU A 127 11.32 7.93 22.70
C GLU A 127 10.31 7.27 21.76
N LEU A 128 9.32 8.04 21.28
CA LEU A 128 8.35 7.59 20.30
C LEU A 128 9.01 7.36 18.93
N GLU A 129 9.88 8.26 18.49
CA GLU A 129 10.69 8.08 17.28
C GLU A 129 11.57 6.82 17.36
N GLU A 130 12.25 6.60 18.50
CA GLU A 130 13.04 5.39 18.72
C GLU A 130 12.17 4.12 18.64
N LEU A 131 10.97 4.15 19.24
CA LEU A 131 10.01 3.04 19.16
C LEU A 131 9.60 2.77 17.71
N TRP A 132 9.29 3.80 16.93
CA TRP A 132 8.91 3.67 15.52
C TRP A 132 10.07 3.26 14.62
N ALA A 133 11.31 3.60 14.96
CA ALA A 133 12.49 3.12 14.26
C ALA A 133 12.76 1.64 14.56
N TRP A 134 12.52 1.19 15.80
CA TRP A 134 12.69 -0.20 16.21
C TRP A 134 11.59 -1.13 15.68
N ALA A 135 10.32 -0.70 15.73
CA ALA A 135 9.15 -1.50 15.39
C ALA A 135 9.23 -2.24 14.04
N PRO A 136 9.60 -1.62 12.90
CA PRO A 136 9.68 -2.33 11.63
C PRO A 136 10.80 -3.37 11.60
N ILE A 137 11.90 -3.16 12.33
CA ILE A 137 13.01 -4.12 12.38
C ILE A 137 12.56 -5.38 13.10
N GLU A 138 11.96 -5.24 14.28
CA GLU A 138 11.47 -6.40 15.06
C GLU A 138 10.32 -7.11 14.33
N ALA A 139 9.37 -6.35 13.77
CA ALA A 139 8.27 -6.92 13.00
C ALA A 139 8.79 -7.73 11.80
N ASN A 140 9.82 -7.24 11.11
CA ASN A 140 10.46 -7.96 10.01
C ASN A 140 11.22 -9.21 10.49
N GLN A 141 11.89 -9.17 11.64
CA GLN A 141 12.54 -10.37 12.21
C GLN A 141 11.52 -11.45 12.53
N GLU A 142 10.43 -11.08 13.18
CA GLU A 142 9.38 -12.01 13.56
C GLU A 142 8.61 -12.53 12.33
N ALA A 143 8.42 -11.69 11.31
CA ALA A 143 7.88 -12.13 10.02
C ALA A 143 8.81 -13.14 9.33
N ARG A 144 10.13 -13.00 9.42
CA ARG A 144 11.09 -13.96 8.84
C ARG A 144 11.10 -15.31 9.55
N ARG A 145 10.91 -15.32 10.86
CA ARG A 145 10.85 -16.56 11.68
C ARG A 145 9.60 -17.40 11.41
N ARG A 146 8.51 -16.76 10.98
CA ARG A 146 7.22 -17.43 10.76
C ARG A 146 7.08 -17.92 9.31
N ASN A 147 6.41 -19.06 9.15
CA ASN A 147 6.01 -19.58 7.85
C ASN A 147 4.69 -18.95 7.42
N TRP A 148 4.72 -18.05 6.43
CA TRP A 148 3.52 -17.38 5.89
C TRP A 148 2.80 -18.24 4.85
N GLY A 149 2.61 -19.54 5.13
CA GLY A 149 2.00 -20.49 4.20
C GLY A 149 2.95 -21.01 3.10
N GLY A 150 4.27 -20.82 3.26
CA GLY A 150 5.30 -21.49 2.47
C GLY A 150 5.89 -22.70 3.20
N ASN A 151 6.35 -23.70 2.45
CA ASN A 151 6.95 -24.93 3.00
C ASN A 151 8.25 -24.69 3.78
N TYR A 152 8.90 -23.53 3.56
CA TYR A 152 10.16 -23.14 4.19
C TYR A 152 10.06 -21.72 4.72
N THR A 153 10.79 -21.44 5.79
CA THR A 153 11.00 -20.07 6.25
C THR A 153 11.85 -19.30 5.25
N LEU A 154 11.75 -17.96 5.27
CA LEU A 154 12.51 -17.11 4.34
C LEU A 154 14.04 -17.22 4.59
N GLU A 155 14.42 -17.43 5.85
CA GLU A 155 15.81 -17.64 6.26
C GLU A 155 16.38 -18.96 5.71
N GLU A 156 15.63 -20.06 5.79
CA GLU A 156 16.01 -21.37 5.24
C GLU A 156 16.17 -21.33 3.72
N ARG A 157 15.38 -20.50 3.02
CA ARG A 157 15.49 -20.30 1.58
C ARG A 157 16.79 -19.58 1.19
N GLU A 158 17.21 -18.59 1.96
CA GLU A 158 18.45 -17.83 1.72
C GLU A 158 19.70 -18.62 2.10
N THR A 159 19.64 -19.48 3.13
CA THR A 159 20.75 -20.37 3.52
C THR A 159 20.91 -21.60 2.62
N GLY A 160 20.04 -21.74 1.61
CA GLY A 160 19.98 -22.90 0.74
C GLY A 160 19.12 -24.00 1.35
N ILE A 161 18.12 -24.43 0.58
CA ILE A 161 17.12 -25.45 0.95
C ILE A 161 17.77 -26.82 1.27
N GLN A 162 19.04 -27.01 0.91
CA GLN A 162 19.80 -28.25 1.11
C GLN A 162 20.26 -28.47 2.56
N ASN A 163 20.28 -27.44 3.41
CA ASN A 163 20.80 -27.52 4.78
C ASN A 163 19.73 -27.48 5.88
N VAL A 164 18.45 -27.65 5.52
CA VAL A 164 17.33 -27.58 6.46
C VAL A 164 17.22 -28.90 7.25
N ILE A 165 17.58 -28.86 8.54
CA ILE A 165 17.59 -30.02 9.48
C ILE A 165 16.19 -30.30 10.06
N THR A 166 15.20 -29.45 9.80
CA THR A 166 13.83 -29.77 10.19
C THR A 166 13.30 -30.81 9.21
N GLY A 167 13.29 -32.07 9.63
CA GLY A 167 12.83 -33.25 8.89
C GLY A 167 11.35 -33.25 8.51
N LEU A 168 10.89 -32.19 7.86
CA LEU A 168 9.72 -32.14 7.01
C LEU A 168 10.21 -31.92 5.57
N SER A 169 11.08 -32.83 5.11
CA SER A 169 11.14 -33.14 3.68
C SER A 169 9.71 -33.51 3.28
N ARG A 170 9.09 -32.73 2.41
CA ARG A 170 7.83 -33.10 1.77
C ARG A 170 8.01 -34.52 1.23
N GLN A 171 7.09 -35.43 1.56
CA GLN A 171 6.90 -36.63 0.74
C GLN A 171 6.67 -36.10 -0.68
N LEU A 172 7.67 -36.27 -1.55
CA LEU A 172 7.35 -36.40 -2.96
C LEU A 172 6.40 -37.60 -3.00
N ASP A 173 5.21 -37.41 -3.56
CA ASP A 173 4.35 -38.53 -3.93
C ASP A 173 5.09 -39.29 -5.04
N ASP A 174 6.01 -40.18 -4.64
CA ASP A 174 6.52 -41.27 -5.47
C ASP A 174 5.48 -42.40 -5.39
N ASP A 175 4.33 -42.22 -6.05
CA ASP A 175 3.43 -43.34 -6.35
C ASP A 175 3.93 -44.01 -7.65
N ASP A 176 4.95 -44.84 -7.49
CA ASP A 176 5.22 -45.98 -8.37
C ASP A 176 4.13 -47.04 -8.12
N GLU A 177 3.29 -47.35 -9.12
CA GLU A 177 2.85 -48.74 -9.34
C GLU A 177 2.45 -48.96 -10.80
N SER A 178 3.16 -49.91 -11.40
CA SER A 178 3.15 -50.31 -12.81
C SER A 178 1.90 -51.12 -13.17
N GLU A 179 1.38 -50.99 -14.40
CA GLU A 179 0.77 -52.11 -15.14
C GLU A 179 0.72 -51.87 -16.67
N GLU A 180 1.44 -52.75 -17.38
CA GLU A 180 1.37 -53.27 -18.76
C GLU A 180 0.75 -52.48 -19.94
N SER A 181 1.62 -52.21 -20.93
CA SER A 181 1.53 -52.62 -22.35
C SER A 181 0.18 -52.52 -23.09
N ASP A 182 0.08 -51.57 -24.03
CA ASP A 182 -0.22 -51.92 -25.43
C ASP A 182 0.26 -50.82 -26.39
N GLU A 183 0.90 -51.25 -27.47
CA GLU A 183 1.37 -50.44 -28.59
C GLU A 183 0.19 -50.03 -29.47
N GLU A 184 0.12 -48.77 -29.92
CA GLU A 184 -0.25 -48.42 -31.30
C GLU A 184 0.07 -46.93 -31.57
N GLU A 185 0.78 -46.71 -32.69
CA GLU A 185 1.20 -45.42 -33.23
C GLU A 185 0.02 -44.60 -33.77
N GLU A 186 0.04 -43.27 -33.62
CA GLU A 186 -0.20 -42.32 -34.71
C GLU A 186 0.07 -40.87 -34.25
N ASP A 187 0.91 -40.18 -35.02
CA ASP A 187 1.31 -38.78 -34.89
C ASP A 187 0.13 -37.80 -35.09
N GLU A 188 0.05 -36.72 -34.31
CA GLU A 188 -0.36 -35.40 -34.80
C GLU A 188 0.00 -34.29 -33.78
N ASP A 189 0.79 -33.32 -34.25
CA ASP A 189 1.28 -32.14 -33.55
C ASP A 189 0.15 -31.16 -33.17
N GLU A 190 -0.02 -30.81 -31.89
CA GLU A 190 -0.53 -29.47 -31.50
C GLU A 190 0.08 -28.98 -30.17
N ALA A 191 0.52 -27.71 -30.21
CA ALA A 191 1.23 -27.02 -29.14
C ALA A 191 0.40 -26.86 -27.85
N ALA A 192 0.85 -27.48 -26.76
CA ALA A 192 0.31 -27.24 -25.43
C ALA A 192 0.88 -25.95 -24.82
N GLU A 193 0.06 -24.91 -24.80
CA GLU A 193 0.23 -23.76 -23.91
C GLU A 193 0.14 -24.22 -22.44
N ASP A 194 1.20 -23.99 -21.66
CA ASP A 194 1.24 -24.13 -20.21
C ASP A 194 0.16 -23.27 -19.53
N LYS A 195 -1.02 -23.85 -19.33
CA LYS A 195 -2.05 -23.30 -18.44
C LYS A 195 -1.73 -23.76 -17.02
N MET A 196 -1.10 -22.87 -16.25
CA MET A 196 -0.98 -23.01 -14.81
C MET A 196 -2.36 -23.19 -14.18
N GLU A 197 -2.63 -24.37 -13.64
CA GLU A 197 -3.84 -24.69 -12.90
C GLU A 197 -3.80 -23.98 -11.53
N ILE A 198 -4.70 -23.02 -11.34
CA ILE A 198 -4.91 -22.33 -10.07
C ILE A 198 -5.65 -23.31 -9.16
N VAL A 199 -4.93 -23.86 -8.18
CA VAL A 199 -5.47 -24.79 -7.18
C VAL A 199 -6.64 -24.14 -6.44
N GLY A 200 -7.82 -24.79 -6.47
CA GLY A 200 -9.01 -24.39 -5.70
C GLY A 200 -10.27 -24.02 -6.48
N VAL A 201 -10.29 -24.22 -7.81
CA VAL A 201 -11.46 -23.90 -8.65
C VAL A 201 -11.99 -25.16 -9.34
N HIS A 202 -13.21 -25.58 -8.98
CA HIS A 202 -13.92 -26.64 -9.70
C HIS A 202 -15.19 -26.09 -10.37
N ARG A 203 -15.38 -26.43 -11.65
CA ARG A 203 -16.65 -26.18 -12.38
C ARG A 203 -17.48 -27.45 -12.36
N ARG A 204 -18.72 -27.36 -11.85
CA ARG A 204 -19.69 -28.46 -11.97
C ARG A 204 -20.05 -28.69 -13.45
N PRO A 205 -20.13 -29.95 -13.93
CA PRO A 205 -20.70 -30.21 -15.24
C PRO A 205 -22.21 -29.92 -15.19
N GLY A 206 -22.65 -28.86 -15.88
CA GLY A 206 -24.06 -28.54 -16.10
C GLY A 206 -24.57 -27.17 -15.62
N SER A 207 -23.75 -26.30 -15.03
CA SER A 207 -24.16 -24.91 -14.73
C SER A 207 -23.02 -23.91 -14.89
N SER A 208 -23.30 -22.74 -15.46
CA SER A 208 -22.34 -21.65 -15.65
C SER A 208 -22.07 -20.91 -14.33
N GLY A 209 -21.23 -21.49 -13.47
CA GLY A 209 -20.79 -20.89 -12.21
C GLY A 209 -19.53 -21.56 -11.68
N VAL A 210 -18.65 -20.76 -11.07
CA VAL A 210 -17.38 -21.18 -10.45
C VAL A 210 -17.52 -21.02 -8.94
N GLU A 211 -17.31 -22.09 -8.16
CA GLU A 211 -17.38 -22.06 -6.69
C GLU A 211 -15.96 -22.09 -6.12
N PHE A 212 -15.70 -21.24 -5.12
CA PHE A 212 -14.44 -21.20 -4.37
C PHE A 212 -14.68 -21.87 -3.02
N ASP A 213 -14.02 -23.01 -2.79
CA ASP A 213 -14.14 -23.75 -1.54
C ASP A 213 -13.12 -23.24 -0.51
N ILE A 214 -13.52 -22.27 0.32
CA ILE A 214 -12.66 -21.68 1.37
C ILE A 214 -12.79 -22.44 2.70
N THR A 215 -13.62 -23.48 2.80
CA THR A 215 -13.91 -24.10 4.10
C THR A 215 -13.97 -25.61 4.04
N SER A 216 -12.86 -26.27 3.69
CA SER A 216 -12.70 -27.68 4.02
C SER A 216 -11.26 -28.06 4.34
N GLU A 217 -10.70 -27.42 5.37
CA GLU A 217 -9.71 -28.09 6.20
C GLU A 217 -10.18 -28.08 7.65
N LYS A 218 -10.22 -29.29 8.22
CA LYS A 218 -10.44 -29.53 9.65
C LYS A 218 -9.34 -28.82 10.42
N HIS A 219 -9.59 -27.59 10.83
CA HIS A 219 -8.71 -26.84 11.72
C HIS A 219 -8.52 -27.61 13.03
N ARG A 220 -7.34 -28.21 13.16
CA ARG A 220 -6.67 -28.44 14.44
C ARG A 220 -6.70 -27.10 15.19
N ALA A 221 -7.31 -27.11 16.38
CA ALA A 221 -7.47 -25.91 17.20
C ALA A 221 -6.12 -25.15 17.28
N PRO A 222 -6.07 -23.86 16.94
CA PRO A 222 -4.87 -23.08 17.17
C PRO A 222 -4.60 -23.08 18.66
N GLY A 223 -3.40 -23.51 19.06
CA GLY A 223 -2.92 -23.35 20.42
C GLY A 223 -3.14 -21.91 20.85
N ALA A 224 -3.59 -21.73 22.09
CA ALA A 224 -3.99 -20.47 22.69
C ALA A 224 -3.11 -19.29 22.25
N PHE A 225 -3.59 -18.53 21.26
CA PHE A 225 -3.10 -17.18 21.05
C PHE A 225 -3.50 -16.40 22.31
N SER A 226 -2.51 -15.81 22.98
CA SER A 226 -2.74 -14.84 24.05
C SER A 226 -3.86 -13.89 23.65
N PRO A 227 -4.74 -13.46 24.59
CA PRO A 227 -5.83 -12.56 24.26
C PRO A 227 -5.23 -11.36 23.52
N ALA A 228 -5.57 -11.23 22.23
CA ALA A 228 -5.08 -10.14 21.41
C ALA A 228 -5.48 -8.85 22.12
N MET A 229 -4.50 -8.00 22.45
CA MET A 229 -4.81 -6.67 22.96
C MET A 229 -5.81 -6.02 22.01
N PRO A 230 -6.84 -5.34 22.52
CA PRO A 230 -7.80 -4.67 21.66
C PRO A 230 -7.03 -3.67 20.79
N LEU A 231 -7.37 -3.65 19.49
CA LEU A 231 -6.67 -2.84 18.50
C LEU A 231 -6.60 -1.37 18.90
N THR A 232 -7.61 -0.88 19.63
CA THR A 232 -7.66 0.48 20.16
C THR A 232 -6.50 0.79 21.09
N ASP A 233 -6.08 -0.17 21.91
CA ASP A 233 -5.01 0.02 22.89
C ASP A 233 -3.64 -0.07 22.22
N VAL A 234 -3.55 -0.91 21.18
CA VAL A 234 -2.39 -0.96 20.30
C VAL A 234 -2.24 0.36 19.54
N PHE A 235 -3.31 0.88 18.94
CA PHE A 235 -3.30 2.16 18.24
C PHE A 235 -3.02 3.33 19.18
N ARG A 236 -3.56 3.30 20.40
CA ARG A 236 -3.25 4.31 21.42
C ARG A 236 -1.77 4.29 21.78
N TYR A 237 -1.21 3.12 22.05
CA TYR A 237 0.21 2.97 22.35
C TYR A 237 1.09 3.40 21.18
N MET A 238 0.74 3.03 19.95
CA MET A 238 1.45 3.46 18.74
C MET A 238 1.44 4.97 18.55
N MET A 239 0.32 5.63 18.82
CA MET A 239 0.16 7.07 18.56
C MET A 239 0.64 7.97 19.72
N THR A 240 0.67 7.45 20.96
CA THR A 240 0.93 8.28 22.16
C THR A 240 1.98 7.69 23.10
N GLY A 241 2.45 6.47 22.86
CA GLY A 241 3.33 5.75 23.79
C GLY A 241 2.66 5.34 25.11
N ALA A 242 1.37 5.62 25.29
CA ALA A 242 0.64 5.31 26.51
C ALA A 242 0.44 3.80 26.65
N LYS A 243 1.05 3.21 27.69
CA LYS A 243 1.03 1.75 27.91
C LYS A 243 -0.43 1.24 27.96
N PRO A 244 -0.72 0.12 27.28
CA PRO A 244 -2.06 -0.50 27.33
C PRO A 244 -2.40 -0.86 28.79
N GLY A 245 -3.58 -0.45 29.25
CA GLY A 245 -4.03 -0.64 30.63
C GLY A 245 -3.72 0.51 31.61
N SER A 246 -3.14 1.63 31.16
CA SER A 246 -2.94 2.82 32.00
C SER A 246 -4.19 3.72 32.12
N ASP A 247 -5.39 3.20 31.87
CA ASP A 247 -6.62 3.96 32.12
C ASP A 247 -6.70 4.26 33.63
N VAL A 248 -6.46 5.53 33.93
CA VAL A 248 -6.75 6.17 35.20
C VAL A 248 -8.26 6.02 35.44
N LYS A 249 -8.61 5.39 36.56
CA LYS A 249 -9.95 5.48 37.14
C LYS A 249 -10.32 6.92 37.47
#